data_AF-A0AAV2TBT7-F1
#
_entry.id   AF-A0AAV2TBT7-F1
#
_cell.length_a   1.000
_cell.length_b   1.000
_cell.length_c   1.000
_cell.angle_alpha   90.00
_cell.angle_beta   90.00
_cell.angle_gamma   90.00
#
_symmetry.space_group_name_H-M   'P 1'
#
loop_
_entity.id
_entity.type
_entity.pdbx_description
1 polymer ?
#
loop_
_entity_poly.entity_id
_entity_poly.type
_entity_poly.pdbx_seq_one_letter_code
_entity_poly.pdbx_strand_id
1 'polypeptide(L)'
;MIEIRRLATILLGLAIGLVALGLATSYWGCGSLFSHCQDRRDKDAVIAIIALLLVGVVCLGIVFLLDLIGLCSDGFVVSAGYLITRFILIYLGTACLFVAILVFTGRIGYAWSYFCAVVGTVFAIQVAILAIMSSRCVSGTQRVVVRTT
;
A
#
# COMPACT_ATOMS: atom_id res chain seq x y z
N MET A 1 -19.72 -1.93 -5.97
CA MET A 1 -18.40 -1.76 -6.61
C MET A 1 -17.78 -0.38 -6.37
N ILE A 2 -18.55 0.72 -6.43
CA ILE A 2 -18.05 2.09 -6.18
C ILE A 2 -17.51 2.29 -4.75
N GLU A 3 -18.18 1.72 -3.73
CA GLU A 3 -17.69 1.80 -2.35
C GLU A 3 -16.32 1.14 -2.15
N ILE A 4 -16.08 0.00 -2.81
CA ILE A 4 -14.81 -0.73 -2.77
C ILE A 4 -13.68 0.10 -3.36
N ARG A 5 -13.95 0.77 -4.49
CA ARG A 5 -12.97 1.64 -5.15
C ARG A 5 -12.63 2.84 -4.27
N ARG A 6 -13.63 3.52 -3.69
CA ARG A 6 -13.40 4.65 -2.77
C ARG A 6 -12.56 4.25 -1.57
N LEU A 7 -12.89 3.13 -0.94
CA LEU A 7 -12.15 2.61 0.22
C LEU A 7 -10.69 2.31 -0.18
N ALA A 8 -10.47 1.62 -1.30
CA ALA A 8 -9.14 1.34 -1.81
C ALA A 8 -8.32 2.62 -2.09
N THR A 9 -8.92 3.65 -2.68
CA THR A 9 -8.25 4.94 -2.93
C THR A 9 -7.88 5.65 -1.63
N ILE A 10 -8.77 5.64 -0.62
CA ILE A 10 -8.49 6.23 0.70
C ILE A 10 -7.33 5.50 1.40
N LEU A 11 -7.37 4.17 1.41
CA LEU A 11 -6.30 3.34 1.99
C LEU A 11 -4.97 3.55 1.28
N LEU A 12 -4.98 3.68 -0.05
CA LEU A 12 -3.77 3.97 -0.82
C LEU A 12 -3.22 5.36 -0.49
N GLY A 13 -4.07 6.38 -0.42
CA GLY A 13 -3.68 7.73 -0.02
C GLY A 13 -3.08 7.76 1.39
N LEU A 14 -3.71 7.06 2.35
CA LEU A 14 -3.20 6.91 3.72
C LEU A 14 -1.83 6.21 3.72
N ALA A 15 -1.66 5.14 2.94
CA ALA A 15 -0.40 4.43 2.81
C ALA A 15 0.72 5.34 2.28
N ILE A 16 0.45 6.11 1.22
CA ILE A 16 1.41 7.08 0.67
C ILE A 16 1.75 8.14 1.72
N GLY A 17 0.76 8.67 2.43
CA GLY A 17 0.96 9.64 3.51
C GLY A 17 1.86 9.12 4.63
N LEU A 18 1.62 7.88 5.09
CA LEU A 18 2.44 7.24 6.11
C LEU A 18 3.88 6.99 5.65
N VAL A 19 4.07 6.56 4.39
CA VAL A 19 5.41 6.39 3.82
C VAL A 19 6.13 7.74 3.69
N ALA A 20 5.44 8.79 3.25
CA ALA A 20 5.99 10.14 3.15
C ALA A 20 6.38 10.70 4.54
N LEU A 21 5.55 10.49 5.56
CA LEU A 21 5.89 10.83 6.94
C LEU A 21 7.11 10.04 7.45
N GLY A 22 7.21 8.76 7.09
CA GLY A 22 8.39 7.94 7.38
C GLY A 22 9.66 8.49 6.71
N LEU A 23 9.56 8.99 5.48
CA LEU A 23 10.68 9.64 4.79
C LEU A 23 11.07 10.99 5.41
N ALA A 24 10.08 11.77 5.86
CA ALA A 24 10.31 13.08 6.45
C ALA A 24 10.86 13.00 7.88
N THR A 25 10.54 11.93 8.62
CA THR A 25 10.93 11.78 10.02
C THR A 25 12.40 11.41 10.19
N SER A 26 13.04 11.98 11.21
CA SER A 26 14.44 11.72 11.57
C SER A 26 14.60 10.68 12.69
N TYR A 27 13.55 9.92 12.99
CA TYR A 27 13.55 8.89 14.04
C TYR A 27 13.79 7.49 13.49
N TRP A 28 14.69 7.34 12.51
CA TRP A 28 15.18 6.02 12.14
C TRP A 28 16.20 5.54 13.17
N GLY A 29 16.47 4.24 13.25
CA GLY A 29 17.43 3.68 14.23
C GLY A 29 18.85 4.27 14.18
N CYS A 30 19.18 5.00 13.11
CA CYS A 30 20.42 5.76 12.91
C CYS A 30 20.21 7.29 12.83
N GLY A 31 19.06 7.82 13.23
CA GLY A 31 18.69 9.24 13.11
C GLY A 31 17.99 9.54 11.78
N SER A 32 18.43 10.57 11.06
CA SER A 32 17.86 10.92 9.76
C SER A 32 18.40 10.02 8.65
N LEU A 33 17.48 9.50 7.82
CA LEU A 33 17.77 8.59 6.71
C LEU A 33 18.75 9.20 5.70
N PHE A 34 18.63 10.51 5.44
CA PHE A 34 19.38 11.22 4.40
C PHE A 34 20.73 11.79 4.83
N SER A 35 21.04 11.80 6.13
CA SER A 35 22.27 12.41 6.64
C SER A 35 23.02 11.43 7.53
N HIS A 36 22.49 11.17 8.73
CA HIS A 36 23.19 10.34 9.72
C HIS A 36 23.32 8.87 9.35
N CYS A 37 22.35 8.28 8.65
CA CYS A 37 22.45 6.90 8.20
C CYS A 37 23.49 6.72 7.06
N GLN A 38 23.75 7.76 6.27
CA GLN A 38 24.69 7.74 5.15
C GLN A 38 26.16 7.92 5.58
N ASP A 39 26.44 8.24 6.84
CA ASP A 39 27.82 8.39 7.34
C ASP A 39 28.38 7.07 7.91
N ARG A 40 27.56 6.01 7.92
CA ARG A 40 27.93 4.69 8.47
C ARG A 40 28.53 3.78 7.40
N ARG A 41 29.14 2.67 7.85
CA ARG A 41 29.83 1.67 7.00
C ARG A 41 28.94 1.05 5.90
N ASP A 42 27.61 1.13 6.01
CA ASP A 42 26.63 0.58 5.06
C ASP A 42 26.07 1.63 4.07
N LYS A 43 26.92 2.54 3.56
CA LYS A 43 26.51 3.61 2.62
C LYS A 43 25.73 3.11 1.42
N ASP A 44 26.23 2.08 0.76
CA ASP A 44 25.64 1.56 -0.47
C ASP A 44 24.24 0.96 -0.22
N ALA A 45 24.05 0.32 0.93
CA ALA A 45 22.76 -0.23 1.33
C ALA A 45 21.75 0.89 1.65
N VAL A 46 22.17 1.94 2.36
CA VAL A 46 21.31 3.09 2.70
C VAL A 46 20.87 3.84 1.44
N ILE A 47 21.78 4.05 0.49
CA ILE A 47 21.45 4.68 -0.80
C ILE A 47 20.44 3.82 -1.58
N ALA A 48 20.63 2.49 -1.61
CA ALA A 48 19.68 1.58 -2.25
C ALA A 48 18.30 1.62 -1.58
N ILE A 49 18.25 1.67 -0.24
CA ILE A 49 17.00 1.79 0.53
C ILE A 49 16.27 3.09 0.14
N ILE A 50 16.97 4.23 0.13
CA ILE A 50 16.38 5.52 -0.24
C ILE A 50 15.85 5.48 -1.68
N ALA A 51 16.63 4.96 -2.62
CA ALA A 51 16.23 4.84 -4.01
C ALA A 51 14.97 3.97 -4.17
N LEU A 52 14.93 2.81 -3.52
CA LEU A 52 13.76 1.92 -3.52
C LEU A 52 12.53 2.56 -2.89
N LEU A 53 12.69 3.32 -1.80
CA LEU A 53 11.59 4.04 -1.16
C LEU A 53 11.02 5.12 -2.09
N LEU A 54 11.88 5.91 -2.72
CA LEU A 54 11.46 6.97 -3.64
C LEU A 54 10.77 6.40 -4.89
N VAL A 55 11.33 5.36 -5.51
CA VAL A 55 10.71 4.67 -6.65
C VAL A 55 9.35 4.11 -6.26
N GLY A 56 9.26 3.47 -5.09
CA GLY A 56 8.00 2.94 -4.56
C GLY A 56 6.94 4.02 -4.37
N VAL A 57 7.28 5.14 -3.74
CA VAL A 57 6.36 6.28 -3.54
C VAL A 57 5.90 6.88 -4.86
N VAL A 58 6.80 7.06 -5.83
CA VAL A 58 6.44 7.59 -7.16
C VAL A 58 5.48 6.64 -7.88
N CYS A 59 5.77 5.33 -7.89
CA CYS A 59 4.87 4.33 -8.49
C CYS A 59 3.48 4.35 -7.85
N LEU A 60 3.40 4.37 -6.51
CA LEU A 60 2.12 4.43 -5.81
C LEU A 60 1.41 5.77 -6.03
N GLY A 61 2.14 6.88 -6.13
CA GLY A 61 1.59 8.20 -6.46
C GLY A 61 0.92 8.22 -7.84
N ILE A 62 1.54 7.59 -8.84
CA ILE A 62 0.93 7.45 -10.17
C ILE A 62 -0.36 6.61 -10.07
N VAL A 63 -0.35 5.51 -9.33
CA VAL A 63 -1.56 4.68 -9.11
C VAL A 63 -2.66 5.48 -8.41
N PHE A 64 -2.31 6.30 -7.43
CA PHE A 64 -3.27 7.16 -6.73
C PHE A 64 -3.92 8.18 -7.66
N LEU A 65 -3.14 8.80 -8.56
CA LEU A 65 -3.67 9.69 -9.59
C LEU A 65 -4.59 8.95 -10.57
N LEU A 66 -4.20 7.75 -11.01
CA LEU A 66 -5.04 6.90 -11.85
C LEU A 66 -6.37 6.57 -11.16
N ASP A 67 -6.35 6.22 -9.88
CA ASP A 67 -7.55 5.91 -9.10
C ASP A 67 -8.45 7.14 -8.89
N LEU A 68 -7.90 8.34 -8.72
CA LEU A 68 -8.67 9.59 -8.70
C LEU A 68 -9.35 9.87 -10.03
N ILE A 69 -8.63 9.71 -11.15
CA ILE A 69 -9.19 9.88 -12.49
C ILE A 69 -10.30 8.85 -12.74
N GLY A 70 -10.09 7.60 -12.33
CA GLY A 70 -11.05 6.51 -12.45
C GLY A 70 -12.31 6.68 -11.58
N LEU A 71 -12.27 7.51 -10.53
CA LEU A 71 -13.45 7.89 -9.75
C LEU A 71 -14.30 8.97 -10.43
N CYS A 72 -13.69 9.79 -11.30
CA CYS A 72 -14.35 10.88 -12.00
C CYS A 72 -14.82 10.50 -13.41
N SER A 73 -14.29 9.42 -14.01
CA SER A 73 -14.60 9.01 -15.39
C SER A 73 -14.78 7.50 -15.51
N ASP A 74 -16.03 7.04 -15.53
CA ASP A 74 -16.38 5.62 -15.66
C ASP A 74 -15.97 5.00 -17.02
N GLY A 75 -15.85 5.82 -18.07
CA GLY A 75 -15.46 5.36 -19.41
C GLY A 75 -13.98 4.96 -19.51
N PHE A 76 -13.11 5.53 -18.68
CA PHE A 76 -11.66 5.27 -18.72
C PHE A 76 -11.28 3.96 -18.02
N VAL A 77 -12.11 3.54 -17.06
CA VAL A 77 -11.93 2.36 -16.21
C VAL A 77 -12.04 1.03 -16.97
N VAL A 78 -12.77 1.02 -18.09
CA VAL A 78 -13.03 -0.18 -18.89
C VAL A 78 -11.85 -0.53 -19.82
N SER A 79 -10.89 0.39 -19.99
CA SER A 79 -9.70 0.14 -20.79
C SER A 79 -8.83 -0.94 -20.15
N ALA A 80 -8.56 -2.02 -20.88
CA ALA A 80 -7.64 -3.07 -20.44
C ALA A 80 -6.24 -2.52 -20.09
N GLY A 81 -5.81 -1.47 -20.80
CA GLY A 81 -4.54 -0.79 -20.51
C GLY A 81 -4.51 -0.16 -19.12
N TYR A 82 -5.60 0.50 -18.71
CA TYR A 82 -5.71 1.11 -17.37
C TYR A 82 -5.54 0.06 -16.27
N LEU A 83 -6.26 -1.06 -16.38
CA LEU A 83 -6.21 -2.13 -15.38
C LEU A 83 -4.80 -2.74 -15.29
N ILE A 84 -4.18 -3.06 -16.43
CA ILE A 84 -2.85 -3.67 -16.46
C ILE A 84 -1.80 -2.72 -15.87
N THR A 85 -1.77 -1.45 -16.31
CA THR A 85 -0.83 -0.44 -15.80
C THR A 85 -0.99 -0.26 -14.29
N ARG A 86 -2.23 -0.17 -13.81
CA ARG A 86 -2.52 -0.05 -12.38
C ARG A 86 -1.97 -1.24 -11.58
N PHE A 87 -2.22 -2.47 -12.04
CA PHE A 87 -1.72 -3.66 -11.34
C PHE A 87 -0.19 -3.71 -11.35
N ILE A 88 0.46 -3.47 -12.49
CA ILE A 88 1.92 -3.51 -12.57
C ILE A 88 2.53 -2.48 -11.63
N LEU A 89 2.04 -1.23 -11.64
CA LEU A 89 2.59 -0.16 -10.80
C LEU A 89 2.36 -0.41 -9.30
N ILE A 90 1.21 -0.95 -8.90
CA ILE A 90 0.94 -1.22 -7.48
C ILE A 90 1.81 -2.38 -6.98
N TYR A 91 1.98 -3.45 -7.77
CA TYR A 91 2.85 -4.57 -7.40
C TYR A 91 4.32 -4.15 -7.38
N LEU A 92 4.78 -3.39 -8.38
CA LEU A 92 6.15 -2.91 -8.44
C LEU A 92 6.45 -1.95 -7.28
N GLY A 93 5.58 -0.96 -7.05
CA GLY A 93 5.77 0.02 -5.99
C GLY A 93 5.77 -0.61 -4.60
N THR A 94 4.82 -1.52 -4.32
CA THR A 94 4.78 -2.25 -3.04
C THR A 94 6.00 -3.15 -2.85
N ALA A 95 6.46 -3.84 -3.89
CA ALA A 95 7.67 -4.66 -3.83
C ALA A 95 8.91 -3.82 -3.51
N CYS A 96 9.09 -2.67 -4.16
CA CYS A 96 10.20 -1.76 -3.88
C CYS A 96 10.18 -1.28 -2.42
N LEU A 97 9.03 -0.82 -1.92
CA LEU A 97 8.89 -0.38 -0.53
C LEU A 97 9.19 -1.53 0.46
N PHE A 98 8.64 -2.71 0.20
CA PHE A 98 8.82 -3.87 1.07
C PHE A 98 10.29 -4.32 1.14
N VAL A 99 10.96 -4.42 -0.01
CA VAL A 99 12.39 -4.74 -0.07
C VAL A 99 13.22 -3.69 0.67
N ALA A 100 12.92 -2.40 0.50
CA ALA A 100 13.63 -1.33 1.20
C ALA A 100 13.55 -1.49 2.74
N ILE A 101 12.35 -1.76 3.27
CA ILE A 101 12.14 -1.96 4.71
C ILE A 101 12.79 -3.26 5.21
N LEU A 102 12.78 -4.34 4.41
CA LEU A 102 13.47 -5.58 4.77
C LEU A 102 14.99 -5.38 4.86
N VAL A 103 15.59 -4.71 3.87
CA VAL A 103 17.02 -4.41 3.87
C VAL A 103 17.37 -3.50 5.06
N PHE A 104 16.57 -2.48 5.33
CA PHE A 104 16.76 -1.62 6.50
C PHE A 104 16.68 -2.40 7.82
N THR A 105 15.65 -3.24 7.99
CA THR A 105 15.43 -4.02 9.22
C THR A 105 16.54 -5.05 9.43
N GLY A 106 16.99 -5.72 8.36
CA GLY A 106 18.02 -6.75 8.43
C GLY A 106 19.44 -6.21 8.61
N ARG A 107 19.73 -4.98 8.17
CA ARG A 107 21.09 -4.41 8.20
C ARG A 107 21.29 -3.35 9.28
N ILE A 108 20.25 -2.62 9.68
CA ILE A 108 20.38 -1.41 10.50
C ILE A 108 19.48 -1.46 11.73
N GLY A 109 18.18 -1.70 11.53
CA GLY A 109 17.18 -1.56 12.60
C GLY A 109 17.12 -2.73 13.58
N TYR A 110 17.39 -3.95 13.11
CA TYR A 110 17.34 -5.22 13.87
C TYR A 110 16.04 -5.51 14.64
N ALA A 111 14.96 -4.73 14.41
CA ALA A 111 13.70 -4.82 15.11
C ALA A 111 12.71 -5.83 14.44
N TRP A 112 13.17 -7.07 14.23
CA TRP A 112 12.41 -8.11 13.53
C TRP A 112 11.05 -8.43 14.17
N SER A 113 10.99 -8.52 15.51
CA SER A 113 9.74 -8.80 16.22
C SER A 113 8.71 -7.69 16.04
N TYR A 114 9.14 -6.43 16.14
CA TYR A 114 8.27 -5.27 15.90
C TYR A 114 7.75 -5.25 14.46
N PHE A 115 8.64 -5.47 13.48
CA PHE A 115 8.27 -5.53 12.07
C PHE A 115 7.23 -6.64 11.81
N CYS A 116 7.48 -7.86 12.27
CA CYS A 116 6.55 -8.98 12.09
C CYS A 116 5.18 -8.73 12.74
N ALA A 117 5.16 -8.12 13.93
CA ALA A 117 3.91 -7.79 14.62
C ALA A 117 3.10 -6.73 13.85
N VAL A 118 3.75 -5.68 13.34
CA VAL A 118 3.08 -4.64 12.54
C VAL A 118 2.54 -5.21 11.23
N VAL A 119 3.34 -5.99 10.50
CA VAL A 119 2.92 -6.63 9.24
C VAL A 119 1.76 -7.60 9.47
N GLY A 120 1.83 -8.43 10.51
CA GLY A 120 0.74 -9.33 10.90
C GLY A 120 -0.56 -8.57 11.21
N THR A 121 -0.46 -7.43 11.90
CA THR A 121 -1.61 -6.57 12.21
C THR A 121 -2.24 -5.99 10.93
N VAL A 122 -1.43 -5.54 9.98
CA VAL A 122 -1.92 -5.04 8.69
C VAL A 122 -2.66 -6.14 7.94
N PHE A 123 -2.13 -7.36 7.87
CA PHE A 123 -2.84 -8.49 7.24
C PHE A 123 -4.16 -8.80 7.96
N ALA A 124 -4.18 -8.79 9.30
CA ALA A 124 -5.41 -9.01 10.06
C ALA A 124 -6.48 -7.94 9.75
N ILE A 125 -6.08 -6.67 9.64
CA ILE A 125 -6.98 -5.57 9.23
C ILE A 125 -7.52 -5.81 7.82
N GLN A 126 -6.67 -6.20 6.86
CA GLN A 126 -7.11 -6.49 5.49
C GLN A 126 -8.13 -7.64 5.45
N VAL A 127 -7.89 -8.72 6.21
CA VAL A 127 -8.84 -9.84 6.34
C VAL A 127 -10.15 -9.38 6.97
N ALA A 128 -10.11 -8.54 8.00
CA ALA A 128 -11.31 -8.00 8.63
C ALA A 128 -12.16 -7.18 7.64
N ILE A 129 -11.53 -6.32 6.84
CA ILE A 129 -12.21 -5.54 5.78
C ILE A 129 -12.84 -6.48 4.74
N LEU A 130 -12.10 -7.48 4.26
CA LEU A 130 -12.62 -8.47 3.30
C LEU A 130 -13.78 -9.29 3.88
N ALA A 131 -13.74 -9.62 5.17
CA ALA A 131 -14.80 -10.33 5.86
C ALA A 131 -16.08 -9.49 5.98
N ILE A 132 -15.97 -8.20 6.32
CA ILE A 132 -17.11 -7.28 6.36
C ILE A 132 -17.76 -7.18 4.97
N MET A 133 -16.94 -7.01 3.92
CA MET A 133 -17.40 -6.87 2.54
C MET A 133 -18.03 -8.14 1.95
N SER A 134 -17.56 -9.32 2.36
CA SER A 134 -18.11 -10.61 1.91
C SER A 134 -19.33 -11.07 2.72
N SER A 135 -19.65 -10.39 3.82
CA SER A 135 -20.78 -10.75 4.67
C SER A 135 -22.13 -10.59 3.94
N ARG A 136 -22.99 -11.60 4.08
CA ARG A 136 -24.31 -11.69 3.42
C ARG A 136 -25.32 -10.61 3.89
N CYS A 137 -25.00 -9.84 4.93
CA CYS A 137 -25.85 -8.73 5.39
C CYS A 137 -25.93 -7.57 4.37
N VAL A 138 -24.97 -7.48 3.44
CA VAL A 138 -25.00 -6.51 2.32
C VAL A 138 -25.56 -7.13 1.02
N SER A 139 -25.65 -8.46 0.94
CA SER A 139 -26.14 -9.21 -0.24
C SER A 139 -27.59 -9.71 -0.09
N GLY A 140 -28.39 -9.06 0.76
CA GLY A 140 -29.76 -9.45 1.12
C GLY A 140 -30.85 -8.79 0.27
N THR A 141 -30.92 -9.07 -1.03
CA THR A 141 -32.11 -8.84 -1.88
C THR A 141 -31.87 -9.60 -3.20
N GLN A 142 -32.67 -10.53 -3.73
CA GLN A 142 -33.99 -11.11 -3.47
C GLN A 142 -33.93 -12.60 -3.89
N ARG A 143 -34.58 -13.49 -3.14
CA ARG A 143 -35.39 -14.58 -3.72
C ARG A 143 -36.59 -14.80 -2.81
N VAL A 144 -37.62 -13.98 -2.99
CA VAL A 144 -38.96 -14.34 -2.54
C VAL A 144 -39.42 -15.48 -3.46
N VAL A 145 -39.31 -16.71 -2.97
CA VAL A 145 -39.97 -17.86 -3.61
C VAL A 145 -41.45 -17.72 -3.29
N VAL A 146 -42.22 -17.18 -4.23
CA VAL A 146 -43.68 -17.21 -4.18
C VAL A 146 -44.08 -18.68 -4.30
N ARG A 147 -44.59 -19.26 -3.20
CA ARG A 147 -45.34 -20.52 -3.25
C ARG A 147 -46.68 -20.21 -3.92
N THR A 148 -46.85 -20.65 -5.17
CA THR A 148 -48.18 -20.81 -5.75
C THR A 148 -48.76 -22.13 -5.25
N THR A 149 -49.78 -22.03 -4.41
CA THR A 149 -50.75 -23.08 -4.07
C THR A 149 -51.57 -23.46 -5.29
#